data_AF-A0A3D0T964-F1
#
_entry.id   AF-A0A3D0T964-F1
#
_cell.length_a   1.000
_cell.length_b   1.000
_cell.length_c   1.000
_cell.angle_alpha   90.00
_cell.angle_beta   90.00
_cell.angle_gamma   90.00
#
_symmetry.space_group_name_H-M   'P 1'
#
loop_
_entity.id
_entity.type
_entity.pdbx_description
1 polymer ?
#
loop_
_entity_poly.entity_id
_entity_poly.type
_entity_poly.pdbx_seq_one_letter_code
_entity_poly.pdbx_strand_id
1 'polypeptide(L)'
;MIKLINIIIIIIIINFIIPYALAVDASPSSEIKSKLEELKKGIASKAAKLKREVAQKLTNKSYVGTVENKTNNSLTVITKNGAKIVTINQDTVSPKTLNLKNYVAALGDIDDTGVLTAKKIILLPTTNSQLKTYLWGQIISISDKLITLKDKDVKNVAVSLNSQSQVKLNDFVILTGTKNGNDIFEAGFIFVIP
;
A
#
# COMPACT_ATOMS: atom_id res chain seq x y z
N MET A 1 61.11 -24.79 82.75
CA MET A 1 61.41 -24.23 81.41
C MET A 1 60.53 -24.84 80.31
N ILE A 2 60.34 -26.17 80.27
CA ILE A 2 59.51 -26.88 79.26
C ILE A 2 58.01 -26.49 79.27
N LYS A 3 57.41 -26.19 80.43
CA LYS A 3 55.99 -25.80 80.50
C LYS A 3 55.67 -24.41 79.91
N LEU A 4 56.65 -23.51 79.84
CA LEU A 4 56.45 -22.15 79.30
C LEU A 4 56.46 -22.15 77.76
N ILE A 5 57.28 -23.02 77.15
CA ILE A 5 57.39 -23.20 75.70
C ILE A 5 56.09 -23.76 75.09
N ASN A 6 55.42 -24.69 75.78
CA ASN A 6 54.16 -25.25 75.29
C ASN A 6 53.00 -24.25 75.30
N ILE A 7 53.00 -23.27 76.22
CA ILE A 7 51.99 -22.21 76.28
C ILE A 7 52.17 -21.21 75.12
N ILE A 8 53.42 -20.88 74.78
CA ILE A 8 53.74 -19.99 73.66
C ILE A 8 53.34 -20.61 72.31
N ILE A 9 53.54 -21.93 72.15
CA ILE A 9 53.14 -22.66 70.93
C ILE A 9 51.62 -22.70 70.76
N ILE A 10 50.86 -22.85 71.86
CA ILE A 10 49.39 -22.85 71.81
C ILE A 10 48.82 -21.48 71.42
N ILE A 11 49.42 -20.38 71.89
CA ILE A 11 48.98 -19.01 71.55
C ILE A 11 49.21 -18.68 70.07
N ILE A 12 50.29 -19.21 69.46
CA ILE A 12 50.58 -19.02 68.03
C ILE A 12 49.60 -19.78 67.15
N ILE A 13 49.19 -21.00 67.55
CA ILE A 13 48.22 -21.81 66.77
C ILE A 13 46.81 -21.20 66.83
N ILE A 14 46.39 -20.64 67.97
CA ILE A 14 45.05 -20.04 68.11
C ILE A 14 44.92 -18.75 67.29
N ASN A 15 45.99 -17.94 67.17
CA ASN A 15 45.97 -16.73 66.33
C ASN A 15 46.04 -17.04 64.81
N PHE A 16 46.34 -18.27 64.42
CA PHE A 16 46.38 -18.68 63.01
C PHE A 16 45.02 -19.21 62.49
N ILE A 17 44.02 -19.35 63.37
CA ILE A 17 42.66 -19.81 63.03
C ILE A 17 41.64 -18.68 63.24
N ILE A 18 42.01 -17.46 62.86
CA ILE A 18 41.00 -16.44 62.58
C ILE A 18 40.51 -16.76 61.16
N PRO A 19 39.23 -17.12 60.94
CA PRO A 19 38.72 -17.21 59.60
C PRO A 19 38.92 -15.83 58.96
N TYR A 20 39.68 -15.78 57.87
CA TYR A 20 39.60 -14.67 56.94
C TYR A 20 38.12 -14.55 56.58
N ALA A 21 37.43 -13.60 57.20
CA ALA A 21 36.19 -13.08 56.65
C ALA A 21 36.61 -12.47 55.31
N LEU A 22 36.47 -13.24 54.24
CA LEU A 22 36.35 -12.67 52.91
C LEU A 22 35.12 -11.79 52.98
N ALA A 23 35.33 -10.51 53.29
CA ALA A 23 34.41 -9.48 52.88
C ALA A 23 34.23 -9.70 51.38
N VAL A 24 33.05 -10.19 51.00
CA VAL A 24 32.58 -10.11 49.62
C VAL A 24 32.41 -8.62 49.37
N ASP A 25 33.52 -7.96 49.04
CA ASP A 25 33.51 -6.67 48.40
C ASP A 25 32.89 -6.91 47.03
N ALA A 26 31.56 -6.87 46.98
CA ALA A 26 30.84 -6.57 45.77
C ALA A 26 31.30 -5.17 45.35
N SER A 27 32.39 -5.11 44.59
CA SER A 27 32.87 -3.87 44.00
C SER A 27 31.68 -3.26 43.24
N PRO A 28 31.26 -2.02 43.56
CA PRO A 28 30.12 -1.36 42.92
C PRO A 28 30.22 -1.35 41.39
N SER A 29 31.45 -1.47 40.87
CA SER A 29 31.77 -1.54 39.44
C SER A 29 31.26 -2.80 38.72
N SER A 30 31.21 -3.97 39.37
CA SER A 30 30.73 -5.21 38.75
C SER A 30 29.21 -5.26 38.64
N GLU A 31 28.51 -4.71 39.64
CA GLU A 31 27.04 -4.65 39.61
C GLU A 31 26.55 -3.62 38.59
N ILE A 32 27.22 -2.47 38.46
CA ILE A 32 26.93 -1.47 37.42
C ILE A 32 27.19 -2.01 36.01
N LYS A 33 28.30 -2.75 35.80
CA LYS A 33 28.58 -3.42 34.52
C LYS A 33 27.53 -4.49 34.19
N SER A 34 27.11 -5.29 35.18
CA SER A 34 26.07 -6.30 35.01
C SER A 34 24.73 -5.66 34.60
N LYS A 35 24.32 -4.58 35.27
CA LYS A 35 23.10 -3.84 34.91
C LYS A 35 23.18 -3.20 33.53
N LEU A 36 24.35 -2.71 33.12
CA LEU A 36 24.55 -2.17 31.77
C LEU A 36 24.44 -3.26 30.69
N GLU A 37 25.03 -4.43 30.91
CA GLU A 37 24.91 -5.56 29.98
C GLU A 37 23.48 -6.10 29.92
N GLU A 38 22.77 -6.13 31.05
CA GLU A 38 21.35 -6.50 31.11
C GLU A 38 20.46 -5.48 30.38
N LEU A 39 20.75 -4.18 30.52
CA LEU A 39 20.07 -3.12 29.76
C LEU A 39 20.38 -3.21 28.26
N LYS A 40 21.63 -3.45 27.86
CA LYS A 40 21.99 -3.67 26.44
C LYS A 40 21.24 -4.87 25.87
N LYS A 41 21.20 -5.98 26.60
CA LYS A 41 20.46 -7.18 26.22
C LYS A 41 18.95 -6.91 26.13
N GLY A 42 18.40 -6.16 27.06
CA GLY A 42 16.99 -5.74 27.07
C GLY A 42 16.63 -4.82 25.90
N ILE A 43 17.48 -3.84 25.59
CA ILE A 43 17.31 -2.91 24.45
C ILE A 43 17.44 -3.68 23.13
N ALA A 44 18.45 -4.54 22.98
CA ALA A 44 18.63 -5.37 21.80
C ALA A 44 17.43 -6.31 21.59
N SER A 45 16.90 -6.91 22.65
CA SER A 45 15.70 -7.76 22.60
C SER A 45 14.46 -6.97 22.18
N LYS A 46 14.24 -5.77 22.76
CA LYS A 46 13.12 -4.89 22.38
C LYS A 46 13.23 -4.40 20.94
N ALA A 47 14.43 -4.02 20.48
CA ALA A 47 14.67 -3.62 19.10
C ALA A 47 14.42 -4.77 18.12
N ALA A 48 14.86 -6.00 18.45
CA ALA A 48 14.60 -7.18 17.63
C ALA A 48 13.10 -7.52 17.55
N LYS A 49 12.38 -7.39 18.67
CA LYS A 49 10.92 -7.59 18.71
C LYS A 49 10.20 -6.55 17.85
N LEU A 50 10.56 -5.27 18.01
CA LEU A 50 9.98 -4.18 17.22
C LEU A 50 10.26 -4.37 15.72
N LYS A 51 11.50 -4.73 15.34
CA LYS A 51 11.86 -5.02 13.95
C LYS A 51 11.03 -6.16 13.36
N ARG A 52 10.78 -7.22 14.14
CA ARG A 52 9.93 -8.35 13.72
C ARG A 52 8.46 -7.92 13.53
N GLU A 53 7.92 -7.16 14.46
CA GLU A 53 6.53 -6.68 14.39
C GLU A 53 6.32 -5.72 13.21
N VAL A 54 7.28 -4.83 12.94
CA VAL A 54 7.24 -3.93 11.78
C VAL A 54 7.35 -4.74 10.48
N ALA A 55 8.30 -5.67 10.38
CA ALA A 55 8.45 -6.52 9.20
C ALA A 55 7.17 -7.32 8.88
N GLN A 56 6.52 -7.90 9.89
CA GLN A 56 5.23 -8.59 9.71
C GLN A 56 4.13 -7.67 9.16
N LYS A 57 4.08 -6.41 9.63
CA LYS A 57 3.10 -5.42 9.16
C LYS A 57 3.38 -4.91 7.75
N LEU A 58 4.58 -5.12 7.22
CA LEU A 58 4.99 -4.63 5.91
C LEU A 58 4.92 -5.71 4.82
N THR A 59 4.90 -6.99 5.20
CA THR A 59 4.79 -8.11 4.25
C THR A 59 3.37 -8.36 3.76
N ASN A 60 3.24 -8.93 2.55
CA ASN A 60 1.99 -9.41 1.95
C ASN A 60 0.86 -8.35 1.90
N LYS A 61 1.22 -7.16 1.46
CA LYS A 61 0.31 -6.04 1.25
C LYS A 61 -0.13 -5.93 -0.19
N SER A 62 -1.19 -5.17 -0.39
CA SER A 62 -1.80 -4.97 -1.70
C SER A 62 -2.13 -3.52 -1.96
N TYR A 63 -1.79 -3.03 -3.14
CA TYR A 63 -2.36 -1.80 -3.68
C TYR A 63 -3.32 -2.12 -4.81
N VAL A 64 -4.52 -1.57 -4.72
CA VAL A 64 -5.58 -1.76 -5.70
C VAL A 64 -5.99 -0.40 -6.24
N GLY A 65 -5.96 -0.24 -7.56
CA GLY A 65 -6.17 1.06 -8.17
C GLY A 65 -5.91 1.09 -9.67
N THR A 66 -5.94 2.29 -10.22
CA THR A 66 -5.76 2.54 -11.66
C THR A 66 -4.31 2.90 -11.95
N VAL A 67 -3.71 2.30 -12.99
CA VAL A 67 -2.37 2.66 -13.47
C VAL A 67 -2.42 4.04 -14.13
N GLU A 68 -1.70 5.01 -13.56
CA GLU A 68 -1.60 6.37 -14.11
C GLU A 68 -0.30 6.57 -14.88
N ASN A 69 0.80 6.02 -14.37
CA ASN A 69 2.11 6.09 -15.02
C ASN A 69 2.82 4.74 -14.95
N LYS A 70 3.64 4.46 -15.96
CA LYS A 70 4.41 3.23 -16.11
C LYS A 70 5.81 3.56 -16.62
N THR A 71 6.80 3.07 -15.90
CA THR A 71 8.19 2.98 -16.37
C THR A 71 8.57 1.51 -16.55
N ASN A 72 9.83 1.24 -16.90
CA ASN A 72 10.33 -0.14 -17.05
C ASN A 72 10.33 -0.93 -15.73
N ASN A 73 10.49 -0.23 -14.60
CA ASN A 73 10.71 -0.86 -13.29
C ASN A 73 9.74 -0.35 -12.22
N SER A 74 8.79 0.52 -12.56
CA SER A 74 7.81 1.02 -11.61
C SER A 74 6.47 1.37 -12.26
N LEU A 75 5.42 1.32 -11.44
CA LEU A 75 4.07 1.77 -11.75
C LEU A 75 3.62 2.76 -10.70
N THR A 76 2.96 3.81 -11.14
CA THR A 76 2.18 4.67 -10.27
C THR A 76 0.73 4.24 -10.33
N VAL A 77 0.20 3.75 -9.21
CA VAL A 77 -1.17 3.29 -9.05
C VAL A 77 -1.94 4.30 -8.22
N ILE A 78 -3.00 4.86 -8.78
CA ILE A 78 -3.94 5.72 -8.07
C ILE A 78 -4.90 4.84 -7.29
N THR A 79 -4.75 4.86 -5.97
CA THR A 79 -5.61 4.15 -5.02
C THR A 79 -6.63 5.12 -4.40
N LYS A 80 -7.61 4.59 -3.66
CA LYS A 80 -8.53 5.42 -2.86
C LYS A 80 -7.84 6.35 -1.85
N ASN A 81 -6.62 6.03 -1.45
CA ASN A 81 -5.84 6.76 -0.45
C ASN A 81 -4.72 7.60 -1.10
N GLY A 82 -4.83 7.88 -2.41
CA GLY A 82 -3.85 8.64 -3.18
C GLY A 82 -2.92 7.78 -4.04
N ALA A 83 -1.96 8.45 -4.67
CA ALA A 83 -0.97 7.83 -5.55
C ALA A 83 0.00 6.96 -4.74
N LYS A 84 0.25 5.75 -5.24
CA LYS A 84 1.20 4.79 -4.65
C LYS A 84 2.16 4.28 -5.72
N ILE A 85 3.41 4.09 -5.33
CA ILE A 85 4.47 3.58 -6.21
C ILE A 85 4.58 2.08 -5.99
N VAL A 86 4.62 1.34 -7.09
CA VAL A 86 4.81 -0.10 -7.14
C VAL A 86 6.06 -0.39 -7.96
N THR A 87 7.08 -0.98 -7.35
CA THR A 87 8.31 -1.41 -8.02
C THR A 87 8.11 -2.80 -8.64
N ILE A 88 8.55 -2.96 -9.88
CA ILE A 88 8.54 -4.22 -10.64
C ILE A 88 9.99 -4.71 -10.76
N ASN A 89 10.22 -5.93 -10.28
CA ASN A 89 11.49 -6.63 -10.38
C ASN A 89 11.38 -7.80 -11.39
N GLN A 90 12.50 -8.47 -11.66
CA GLN A 90 12.56 -9.62 -12.56
C GLN A 90 11.68 -10.79 -12.08
N ASP A 91 11.54 -10.95 -10.76
CA ASP A 91 10.73 -12.01 -10.15
C ASP A 91 9.23 -11.67 -10.09
N THR A 92 8.83 -10.46 -10.51
CA THR A 92 7.44 -10.04 -10.45
C THR A 92 6.61 -10.75 -11.53
N VAL A 93 5.65 -11.57 -11.12
CA VAL A 93 4.67 -12.16 -12.04
C VAL A 93 3.69 -11.08 -12.48
N SER A 94 3.82 -10.59 -13.71
CA SER A 94 3.00 -9.52 -14.27
C SER A 94 2.24 -9.96 -15.53
N PRO A 95 1.13 -9.29 -15.87
CA PRO A 95 0.44 -9.50 -17.14
C PRO A 95 1.33 -9.06 -18.31
N LYS A 96 1.28 -9.79 -19.44
CA LYS A 96 2.02 -9.42 -20.67
C LYS A 96 1.67 -8.01 -21.17
N THR A 97 0.42 -7.60 -20.98
CA THR A 97 -0.08 -6.29 -21.37
C THR A 97 -0.55 -5.53 -20.14
N LEU A 98 0.20 -4.51 -19.76
CA LEU A 98 -0.17 -3.56 -18.72
C LEU A 98 -0.14 -2.16 -19.31
N ASN A 99 -1.33 -1.56 -19.46
CA ASN A 99 -1.52 -0.26 -20.08
C ASN A 99 -1.93 0.79 -19.05
N LEU A 100 -1.80 2.05 -19.44
CA LEU A 100 -2.37 3.16 -18.66
C LEU A 100 -3.90 2.98 -18.54
N LYS A 101 -4.47 3.49 -17.46
CA LYS A 101 -5.89 3.38 -17.08
C LYS A 101 -6.38 1.95 -16.77
N ASN A 102 -5.51 0.94 -16.82
CA ASN A 102 -5.87 -0.39 -16.35
C ASN A 102 -6.09 -0.39 -14.84
N TYR A 103 -7.14 -1.07 -14.38
CA TYR A 103 -7.37 -1.31 -12.96
C TYR A 103 -6.66 -2.58 -12.54
N VAL A 104 -5.81 -2.48 -11.52
CA VAL A 104 -4.88 -3.55 -11.15
C VAL A 104 -4.86 -3.74 -9.64
N ALA A 105 -4.50 -4.96 -9.23
CA ALA A 105 -4.08 -5.28 -7.87
C ALA A 105 -2.59 -5.68 -7.90
N ALA A 106 -1.75 -4.88 -7.26
CA ALA A 106 -0.35 -5.17 -7.04
C ALA A 106 -0.17 -5.76 -5.63
N LEU A 107 0.32 -6.99 -5.55
CA LEU A 107 0.54 -7.77 -4.33
C LEU A 107 2.04 -7.84 -4.07
N GLY A 108 2.48 -7.55 -2.86
CA GLY A 108 3.91 -7.48 -2.56
C GLY A 108 4.22 -7.10 -1.12
N ASP A 109 5.45 -6.69 -0.89
CA ASP A 109 5.90 -6.18 0.40
C ASP A 109 6.08 -4.67 0.31
N ILE A 110 5.67 -3.94 1.34
CA ILE A 110 5.81 -2.49 1.43
C ILE A 110 7.07 -2.16 2.22
N ASP A 111 7.80 -1.12 1.83
CA ASP A 111 8.92 -0.61 2.62
C ASP A 111 8.49 0.48 3.62
N ASP A 112 9.43 0.95 4.43
CA ASP A 112 9.18 1.99 5.43
C ASP A 112 8.73 3.34 4.82
N THR A 113 8.90 3.52 3.50
CA THR A 113 8.49 4.72 2.74
C THR A 113 7.12 4.59 2.08
N GLY A 114 6.51 3.39 2.13
CA GLY A 114 5.23 3.13 1.51
C GLY A 114 5.31 2.75 0.03
N VAL A 115 6.49 2.36 -0.48
CA VAL A 115 6.66 1.81 -1.82
C VAL A 115 6.46 0.30 -1.76
N LEU A 116 5.62 -0.23 -2.66
CA LEU A 116 5.32 -1.66 -2.72
C LEU A 116 6.23 -2.33 -3.74
N THR A 117 7.02 -3.31 -3.32
CA THR A 117 7.77 -4.20 -4.22
C THR A 117 6.87 -5.36 -4.63
N ALA A 118 6.44 -5.38 -5.90
CA ALA A 118 5.43 -6.33 -6.36
C ALA A 118 6.02 -7.73 -6.53
N LYS A 119 5.35 -8.73 -5.94
CA LYS A 119 5.54 -10.15 -6.24
C LYS A 119 4.61 -10.58 -7.37
N LYS A 120 3.39 -10.04 -7.40
CA LYS A 120 2.40 -10.34 -8.43
C LYS A 120 1.54 -9.13 -8.75
N ILE A 121 1.28 -8.91 -10.03
CA ILE A 121 0.34 -7.89 -10.51
C ILE A 121 -0.80 -8.61 -11.23
N ILE A 122 -2.03 -8.29 -10.85
CA ILE A 122 -3.23 -8.87 -11.42
C ILE A 122 -4.00 -7.76 -12.12
N LEU A 123 -4.32 -7.95 -13.39
CA LEU A 123 -5.27 -7.10 -14.10
C LEU A 123 -6.66 -7.46 -13.58
N LEU A 124 -7.31 -6.49 -12.93
CA LEU A 124 -8.67 -6.65 -12.48
C LEU A 124 -9.62 -6.31 -13.63
N PRO A 125 -10.82 -6.93 -13.69
CA PRO A 125 -11.84 -6.47 -14.60
C PRO A 125 -12.15 -5.01 -14.26
N THR A 126 -11.68 -4.09 -15.10
CA THR A 126 -12.29 -2.78 -15.18
C THR A 126 -13.71 -3.04 -15.62
N THR A 127 -14.67 -3.02 -14.69
CA THR A 127 -16.00 -2.56 -15.08
C THR A 127 -15.72 -1.20 -15.69
N ASN A 128 -15.72 -1.14 -17.02
CA ASN A 128 -15.82 0.09 -17.77
C ASN A 128 -17.23 0.61 -17.47
N SER A 129 -17.44 1.00 -16.21
CA SER A 129 -18.59 1.74 -15.76
C SER A 129 -18.32 3.14 -16.25
N GLN A 130 -18.34 3.30 -17.58
CA GLN A 130 -18.74 4.57 -18.13
C GLN A 130 -20.05 4.88 -17.43
N LEU A 131 -20.02 5.86 -16.52
CA LEU A 131 -21.18 6.25 -15.75
C LEU A 131 -22.26 6.57 -16.78
N LYS A 132 -23.37 5.83 -16.73
CA LYS A 132 -24.52 6.14 -17.57
C LYS A 132 -24.95 7.55 -17.20
N THR A 133 -24.90 8.43 -18.18
CA THR A 133 -25.36 9.80 -18.05
C THR A 133 -26.48 10.04 -19.04
N TYR A 134 -27.17 11.16 -18.89
CA TYR A 134 -28.26 11.55 -19.77
C TYR A 134 -27.91 12.85 -20.48
N LEU A 135 -28.43 12.99 -21.70
CA LEU A 135 -28.39 14.21 -22.50
C LEU A 135 -29.79 14.51 -22.96
N TRP A 136 -30.12 15.78 -23.08
CA TRP A 136 -31.40 16.21 -23.63
C TRP A 136 -31.18 17.42 -24.51
N GLY A 137 -31.92 17.52 -25.60
CA GLY A 137 -31.74 18.60 -26.55
C GLY A 137 -32.39 18.32 -27.89
N GLN A 138 -32.04 19.13 -28.87
CA GLN A 138 -32.64 19.09 -30.20
C GLN A 138 -31.68 18.47 -31.21
N ILE A 139 -32.19 17.60 -32.08
CA ILE A 139 -31.42 17.04 -33.19
C ILE A 139 -31.25 18.09 -34.29
N ILE A 140 -30.00 18.50 -34.53
CA ILE A 140 -29.68 19.53 -35.54
C ILE A 140 -29.04 18.95 -36.81
N SER A 141 -28.57 17.70 -36.75
CA SER A 141 -28.05 17.00 -37.93
C SER A 141 -28.11 15.49 -37.72
N ILE A 142 -28.30 14.75 -38.82
CA ILE A 142 -28.34 13.28 -38.85
C ILE A 142 -27.43 12.81 -39.99
N SER A 143 -26.47 11.95 -39.67
CA SER A 143 -25.56 11.31 -40.62
C SER A 143 -25.46 9.82 -40.26
N ASP A 144 -26.06 8.94 -41.06
CA ASP A 144 -26.15 7.48 -40.88
C ASP A 144 -26.33 6.96 -39.45
N LYS A 145 -25.24 6.89 -38.66
CA LYS A 145 -25.22 6.38 -37.27
C LYS A 145 -24.83 7.42 -36.22
N LEU A 146 -24.56 8.65 -36.64
CA LEU A 146 -24.18 9.78 -35.81
C LEU A 146 -25.19 10.91 -35.98
N ILE A 147 -25.75 11.37 -34.88
CA ILE A 147 -26.55 12.60 -34.84
C ILE A 147 -25.78 13.67 -34.10
N THR A 148 -26.02 14.91 -34.47
CA THR A 148 -25.57 16.06 -33.70
C THR A 148 -26.76 16.59 -32.92
N LEU A 149 -26.61 16.60 -31.59
CA LEU A 149 -27.60 17.13 -30.67
C LEU A 149 -27.12 18.49 -30.15
N LYS A 150 -28.00 19.48 -30.17
CA LYS A 150 -27.81 20.75 -29.50
C LYS A 150 -28.37 20.65 -28.09
N ASP A 151 -27.48 20.60 -27.11
CA ASP A 151 -27.82 20.50 -25.68
C ASP A 151 -28.40 21.84 -25.16
N LYS A 152 -28.95 21.84 -23.94
CA LYS A 152 -29.49 23.01 -23.23
C LYS A 152 -28.53 24.20 -23.17
N ASP A 153 -27.22 23.91 -23.14
CA ASP A 153 -26.16 24.91 -23.07
C ASP A 153 -25.72 25.41 -24.46
N VAL A 154 -26.53 25.14 -25.50
CA VAL A 154 -26.26 25.54 -26.90
C VAL A 154 -25.01 24.85 -27.47
N LYS A 155 -24.52 23.80 -26.82
CA LYS A 155 -23.36 23.01 -27.25
C LYS A 155 -23.79 21.91 -28.20
N ASN A 156 -22.98 21.70 -29.24
CA ASN A 156 -23.15 20.60 -30.18
C ASN A 156 -22.46 19.35 -29.64
N VAL A 157 -23.22 18.27 -29.48
CA VAL A 157 -22.74 16.98 -28.98
C VAL A 157 -22.99 15.92 -30.06
N ALA A 158 -21.94 15.19 -30.41
CA ALA A 158 -22.05 14.03 -31.30
C ALA A 158 -22.58 12.82 -30.51
N VAL A 159 -23.63 12.21 -31.03
CA VAL A 159 -24.30 11.07 -30.41
C VAL A 159 -24.33 9.92 -31.42
N SER A 160 -23.87 8.74 -31.02
CA SER A 160 -24.06 7.52 -31.80
C SER A 160 -25.37 6.83 -31.41
N LEU A 161 -26.20 6.54 -32.41
CA LEU A 161 -27.47 5.84 -32.23
C LEU A 161 -27.34 4.35 -32.52
N ASN A 162 -28.15 3.55 -31.81
CA ASN A 162 -28.36 2.17 -32.19
C ASN A 162 -29.17 2.08 -33.50
N SER A 163 -29.02 0.99 -34.25
CA SER A 163 -29.65 0.82 -35.57
C SER A 163 -31.19 0.71 -35.54
N GLN A 164 -31.80 0.74 -34.36
CA GLN A 164 -33.24 0.58 -34.15
C GLN A 164 -33.95 1.91 -33.82
N SER A 165 -33.19 2.99 -33.63
CA SER A 165 -33.74 4.28 -33.22
C SER A 165 -34.28 5.07 -34.41
N GLN A 166 -35.58 5.41 -34.37
CA GLN A 166 -36.21 6.30 -35.33
C GLN A 166 -36.25 7.71 -34.73
N VAL A 167 -35.34 8.59 -35.17
CA VAL A 167 -35.32 10.00 -34.80
C VAL A 167 -35.33 10.86 -36.06
N LYS A 168 -35.95 12.04 -35.99
CA LYS A 168 -36.03 12.99 -37.10
C LYS A 168 -35.27 14.27 -36.79
N LEU A 169 -34.94 15.00 -37.84
CA LEU A 169 -34.35 16.33 -37.72
C LEU A 169 -35.32 17.24 -36.97
N ASN A 170 -34.80 18.06 -36.05
CA ASN A 170 -35.54 18.95 -35.15
C ASN A 170 -36.32 18.29 -34.02
N ASP A 171 -36.28 16.96 -33.87
CA ASP A 171 -36.88 16.29 -32.72
C ASP A 171 -36.18 16.71 -31.42
N PHE A 172 -36.97 16.90 -30.37
CA PHE A 172 -36.46 17.01 -29.01
C PHE A 172 -36.36 15.62 -28.41
N VAL A 173 -35.18 15.28 -27.89
CA VAL A 173 -34.91 13.94 -27.38
C VAL A 173 -34.25 13.96 -26.01
N ILE A 174 -34.52 12.92 -25.23
CA ILE A 174 -33.78 12.56 -24.03
C ILE A 174 -33.05 11.26 -24.31
N LEU A 175 -31.75 11.27 -24.14
CA LEU A 175 -30.85 10.16 -24.40
C LEU A 175 -30.23 9.71 -23.08
N THR A 176 -30.13 8.41 -22.86
CA THR A 176 -29.29 7.86 -21.77
C THR A 176 -28.24 6.96 -22.38
N GLY A 177 -27.02 7.03 -21.85
CA GLY A 177 -25.89 6.45 -22.54
C GLY A 177 -24.57 6.75 -21.86
N THR A 178 -23.50 6.47 -22.57
CA THR A 178 -22.14 6.60 -22.05
C THR A 178 -21.29 7.42 -23.00
N LYS A 179 -20.42 8.26 -22.45
CA LYS A 179 -19.48 9.03 -23.25
C LYS A 179 -18.23 8.21 -23.49
N ASN A 180 -17.92 7.94 -24.76
CA ASN A 180 -16.70 7.25 -25.14
C ASN A 180 -15.50 8.21 -25.09
N GLY A 181 -14.27 7.67 -25.09
CA GLY A 181 -13.02 8.44 -25.01
C GLY A 181 -12.78 9.41 -26.18
N ASN A 182 -13.57 9.31 -27.26
CA ASN A 182 -13.53 10.20 -28.43
C ASN A 182 -14.58 11.34 -28.36
N ASP A 183 -15.10 11.63 -27.16
CA ASP A 183 -16.14 12.64 -26.91
C ASP A 183 -17.53 12.35 -27.53
N ILE A 184 -17.71 11.18 -28.15
CA ILE A 184 -18.99 10.72 -28.71
C ILE A 184 -19.84 10.11 -27.60
N PHE A 185 -21.11 10.50 -27.53
CA PHE A 185 -22.09 9.92 -26.63
C PHE A 185 -22.76 8.71 -27.28
N GLU A 186 -22.58 7.52 -26.73
CA GLU A 186 -23.24 6.29 -27.20
C GLU A 186 -24.60 6.15 -26.51
N ALA A 187 -25.68 6.36 -27.27
CA ALA A 187 -27.03 6.29 -26.75
C ALA A 187 -27.48 4.83 -26.59
N GLY A 188 -27.79 4.43 -25.35
CA GLY A 188 -28.39 3.13 -25.04
C GLY A 188 -29.92 3.16 -25.05
N PHE A 189 -30.51 4.28 -24.67
CA PHE A 189 -31.96 4.50 -24.71
C PHE A 189 -32.27 5.91 -25.21
N ILE A 190 -33.34 6.02 -25.99
CA ILE A 190 -33.78 7.25 -26.64
C ILE A 190 -35.27 7.42 -26.39
N PHE A 191 -35.63 8.59 -25.89
CA PHE A 191 -37.00 9.04 -25.77
C PHE A 191 -37.20 10.30 -26.61
N VAL A 192 -38.14 10.25 -27.55
CA VAL A 192 -38.53 11.40 -28.37
C VAL A 192 -39.67 12.11 -27.65
N ILE A 193 -39.50 13.41 -27.38
CA ILE A 193 -40.53 14.25 -26.77
C ILE A 193 -41.52 14.62 -27.89
N PRO A 194 -42.80 14.24 -27.76
CA PRO A 194 -43.83 14.52 -28.76
C PRO A 194 -44.19 16.01 -28.90
#